data_AF-A0A6P1J4N6-F1
#
_entry.id   AF-A0A6P1J4N6-F1
#
_cell.length_a   1.000
_cell.length_b   1.000
_cell.length_c   1.000
_cell.angle_alpha   90.00
_cell.angle_beta   90.00
_cell.angle_gamma   90.00
#
_symmetry.space_group_name_H-M   'P 1'
#
loop_
_entity.id
_entity.type
_entity.pdbx_description
1 polymer ?
#
loop_
_entity_poly.entity_id
_entity_poly.type
_entity_poly.pdbx_seq_one_letter_code
_entity_poly.pdbx_strand_id
1 'polypeptide(L)'
;MSSRVRSSPAQRSTALSNQTNNESIVIDPVAMKIVNRIAPGSKYEGTLECEGGVIIEGVVSGTLSVKGGPLVLMPGGVARGMLACDGDAYLFGTIEARTDGEPSELDAFGAVFLTETVNAKANITAGAFKTYEGSQVDGRIKTVKRA
;
A
#
# COMPACT_ATOMS: atom_id res chain seq x y z
N MET A 1 19.99 18.96 -62.24
CA MET A 1 20.82 19.26 -61.06
C MET A 1 19.92 19.33 -59.82
N SER A 2 20.14 18.40 -58.89
CA SER A 2 19.82 18.40 -57.45
C SER A 2 18.37 18.64 -56.96
N SER A 3 17.65 17.54 -56.69
CA SER A 3 16.50 17.50 -55.78
C SER A 3 16.99 17.39 -54.33
N ARG A 4 16.62 18.35 -53.46
CA ARG A 4 16.87 18.27 -52.01
C ARG A 4 15.74 17.49 -51.33
N VAL A 5 16.02 16.26 -50.94
CA VAL A 5 15.20 15.48 -50.00
C VAL A 5 15.41 16.08 -48.60
N ARG A 6 14.36 16.66 -48.00
CA ARG A 6 14.36 17.03 -46.58
C ARG A 6 14.03 15.78 -45.78
N SER A 7 15.00 15.31 -44.99
CA SER A 7 14.85 14.23 -44.03
C SER A 7 14.00 14.69 -42.84
N SER A 8 12.86 14.04 -42.61
CA SER A 8 12.09 14.16 -41.37
C SER A 8 12.85 13.52 -40.20
N PRO A 9 12.90 14.14 -39.01
CA PRO A 9 13.55 13.53 -37.85
C PRO A 9 12.72 12.34 -37.33
N ALA A 10 13.39 11.21 -37.12
CA ALA A 10 12.81 10.03 -36.50
C ALA A 10 12.36 10.35 -35.06
N GLN A 11 11.05 10.43 -34.84
CA GLN A 11 10.48 10.43 -33.49
C GLN A 11 10.83 9.09 -32.84
N ARG A 12 11.74 9.11 -31.86
CA ARG A 12 11.94 7.98 -30.94
C ARG A 12 10.69 7.87 -30.08
N SER A 13 9.71 7.10 -30.56
CA SER A 13 8.57 6.69 -29.75
C SER A 13 9.04 5.57 -28.83
N THR A 14 9.36 5.91 -27.57
CA THR A 14 9.51 4.90 -26.51
C THR A 14 8.11 4.38 -26.21
N ALA A 15 7.67 3.36 -26.95
CA ALA A 15 6.42 2.68 -26.66
C ALA A 15 6.57 1.92 -25.34
N LEU A 16 5.95 2.43 -24.28
CA LEU A 16 5.67 1.66 -23.08
C LEU A 16 4.51 0.73 -23.44
N SER A 17 4.81 -0.51 -23.81
CA SER A 17 3.78 -1.53 -24.03
C SER A 17 3.18 -1.90 -22.68
N ASN A 18 1.91 -1.55 -22.44
CA ASN A 18 1.14 -2.08 -21.33
C ASN A 18 0.84 -3.55 -21.60
N GLN A 19 1.73 -4.43 -21.18
CA GLN A 19 1.37 -5.82 -20.91
C GLN A 19 0.53 -5.80 -19.63
N THR A 20 -0.78 -5.94 -19.76
CA THR A 20 -1.68 -6.15 -18.62
C THR A 20 -1.32 -7.49 -17.99
N ASN A 21 -0.35 -7.46 -17.06
CA ASN A 21 0.07 -8.64 -16.32
C ASN A 21 -0.95 -8.82 -15.19
N ASN A 22 -1.85 -9.81 -15.32
CA ASN A 22 -2.77 -10.20 -14.25
C ASN A 22 -1.99 -10.89 -13.13
N GLU A 23 -1.19 -10.13 -12.40
CA GLU A 23 -0.51 -10.58 -11.20
C GLU A 23 -1.52 -10.69 -10.06
N SER A 24 -1.67 -11.88 -9.50
CA SER A 24 -2.49 -12.12 -8.31
C SER A 24 -1.62 -12.05 -7.05
N ILE A 25 -2.10 -11.34 -6.03
CA ILE A 25 -1.52 -11.38 -4.69
C ILE A 25 -2.24 -12.47 -3.91
N VAL A 26 -1.52 -13.51 -3.50
CA VAL A 26 -2.03 -14.57 -2.63
C VAL A 26 -1.54 -14.30 -1.21
N ILE A 27 -2.48 -14.09 -0.28
CA ILE A 27 -2.19 -13.94 1.15
C ILE A 27 -2.32 -15.31 1.80
N ASP A 28 -1.19 -15.87 2.26
CA ASP A 28 -1.14 -17.10 3.05
C ASP A 28 -0.81 -16.77 4.52
N PRO A 29 -1.81 -16.75 5.42
CA PRO A 29 -1.60 -16.35 6.81
C PRO A 29 -0.58 -17.22 7.55
N VAL A 30 -0.45 -18.50 7.19
CA VAL A 30 0.47 -19.42 7.86
C VAL A 30 1.89 -19.16 7.40
N ALA A 31 2.12 -19.08 6.08
CA ALA A 31 3.44 -18.78 5.54
C ALA A 31 3.91 -17.37 5.93
N MET A 32 2.99 -16.41 6.03
CA MET A 32 3.25 -15.01 6.37
C MET A 32 3.28 -14.72 7.87
N LYS A 33 3.13 -15.74 8.73
CA LYS A 33 3.10 -15.63 10.20
C LYS A 33 2.07 -14.61 10.73
N ILE A 34 0.92 -14.55 10.08
CA ILE A 34 -0.19 -13.69 10.50
C ILE A 34 -0.94 -14.41 11.62
N VAL A 35 -0.86 -13.87 12.83
CA VAL A 35 -1.49 -14.45 14.04
C VAL A 35 -2.51 -13.51 14.66
N ASN A 36 -2.56 -12.25 14.22
CA ASN A 36 -3.50 -11.25 14.71
C ASN A 36 -4.59 -10.99 13.67
N ARG A 37 -5.82 -10.83 14.12
CA ARG A 37 -6.97 -10.54 13.24
C ARG A 37 -7.94 -9.58 13.90
N ILE A 38 -8.31 -8.54 13.16
CA ILE A 38 -9.39 -7.62 13.49
C ILE A 38 -10.54 -7.95 12.56
N ALA A 39 -11.46 -8.76 13.07
CA ALA A 39 -12.51 -9.38 12.28
C ALA A 39 -13.54 -8.35 11.74
N PRO A 40 -14.29 -8.70 10.69
CA PRO A 40 -15.38 -7.85 10.19
C PRO A 40 -16.36 -7.49 11.31
N GLY A 41 -16.83 -6.24 11.32
CA GLY A 41 -17.72 -5.73 12.38
C GLY A 41 -17.04 -5.42 13.72
N SER A 42 -15.75 -5.76 13.89
CA SER A 42 -14.97 -5.34 15.05
C SER A 42 -14.47 -3.91 14.87
N LYS A 43 -14.46 -3.15 15.97
CA LYS A 43 -13.89 -1.81 16.03
C LYS A 43 -12.88 -1.74 17.17
N TYR A 44 -11.68 -1.29 16.86
CA TYR A 44 -10.62 -1.04 17.82
C TYR A 44 -10.28 0.46 17.86
N GLU A 45 -10.18 1.03 19.06
CA GLU A 45 -9.73 2.39 19.29
C GLU A 45 -8.64 2.42 20.36
N GLY A 46 -7.47 2.98 20.05
CA GLY A 46 -6.37 3.09 21.02
C GLY A 46 -4.99 2.75 20.43
N THR A 47 -4.13 2.15 21.25
CA THR A 47 -2.78 1.71 20.85
C THR A 47 -2.70 0.19 20.87
N LEU A 48 -2.55 -0.40 19.68
CA LEU A 48 -2.45 -1.84 19.48
C LEU A 48 -1.02 -2.20 19.08
N GLU A 49 -0.41 -3.08 19.86
CA GLU A 49 0.88 -3.70 19.53
C GLU A 49 0.63 -5.17 19.20
N CYS A 50 1.10 -5.59 18.03
CA CYS A 50 0.97 -6.94 17.52
C CYS A 50 2.35 -7.54 17.28
N GLU A 51 2.57 -8.77 17.74
CA GLU A 51 3.70 -9.60 17.32
C GLU A 51 3.25 -10.58 16.24
N GLY A 52 4.09 -10.79 15.22
CA GLY A 52 3.71 -11.45 13.98
C GLY A 52 2.86 -10.54 13.09
N GLY A 53 2.27 -11.10 12.05
CA GLY A 53 1.44 -10.35 11.11
C GLY A 53 0.04 -10.07 11.64
N VAL A 54 -0.62 -9.08 11.03
CA VAL A 54 -2.02 -8.71 11.33
C VAL A 54 -2.85 -8.62 10.06
N ILE A 55 -4.08 -9.16 10.12
CA ILE A 55 -5.14 -8.92 9.14
C ILE A 55 -6.18 -7.98 9.73
N ILE A 56 -6.53 -6.94 8.98
CA ILE A 56 -7.55 -5.95 9.33
C ILE A 56 -8.69 -6.07 8.32
N GLU A 57 -9.83 -6.58 8.77
CA GLU A 57 -11.09 -6.62 8.02
C GLU A 57 -12.18 -5.74 8.67
N GLY A 58 -12.00 -5.39 9.94
CA GLY A 58 -12.83 -4.44 10.67
C GLY A 58 -12.29 -3.01 10.64
N VAL A 59 -12.55 -2.25 11.70
CA VAL A 59 -12.15 -0.85 11.83
C VAL A 59 -11.06 -0.69 12.90
N VAL A 60 -9.99 0.01 12.57
CA VAL A 60 -8.89 0.37 13.48
C VAL A 60 -8.72 1.87 13.50
N SER A 61 -8.73 2.47 14.70
CA SER A 61 -8.43 3.89 14.88
C SER A 61 -7.42 4.09 16.00
N GLY A 62 -6.31 4.77 15.71
CA GLY A 62 -5.27 5.11 16.69
C GLY A 62 -3.89 4.67 16.22
N THR A 63 -3.11 4.05 17.10
CA THR A 63 -1.73 3.63 16.80
C THR A 63 -1.68 2.12 16.68
N LEU A 64 -1.15 1.61 15.56
CA LEU A 64 -0.91 0.18 15.35
C LEU A 64 0.58 -0.05 15.08
N SER A 65 1.21 -0.89 15.88
CA SER A 65 2.60 -1.33 15.65
C SER A 65 2.64 -2.85 15.48
N VAL A 66 3.15 -3.30 14.34
CA VAL A 66 3.23 -4.71 13.95
C VAL A 66 4.69 -5.13 13.86
N LYS A 67 5.13 -6.00 14.76
CA LYS A 67 6.52 -6.45 14.85
C LYS A 67 6.68 -7.87 14.32
N GLY A 68 7.70 -8.10 13.50
CA GLY A 68 8.03 -9.45 13.01
C GLY A 68 7.02 -10.06 12.04
N GLY A 69 6.16 -9.26 11.40
CA GLY A 69 5.23 -9.73 10.38
C GLY A 69 4.60 -8.62 9.53
N PRO A 70 3.82 -8.99 8.51
CA PRO A 70 3.20 -8.05 7.60
C PRO A 70 1.90 -7.45 8.14
N LEU A 71 1.52 -6.30 7.60
CA LEU A 71 0.20 -5.69 7.79
C LEU A 71 -0.65 -5.95 6.56
N VAL A 72 -1.82 -6.56 6.73
CA VAL A 72 -2.77 -6.80 5.64
C VAL A 72 -4.07 -6.06 5.94
N LEU A 73 -4.38 -5.03 5.15
CA LEU A 73 -5.65 -4.33 5.20
C LEU A 73 -6.57 -4.90 4.12
N MET A 74 -7.50 -5.78 4.51
CA MET A 74 -8.39 -6.48 3.60
C MET A 74 -9.48 -5.57 3.03
N PRO A 75 -10.15 -5.97 1.93
CA PRO A 75 -11.33 -5.24 1.43
C PRO A 75 -12.39 -5.07 2.52
N GLY A 76 -12.95 -3.86 2.65
CA GLY A 76 -13.90 -3.51 3.71
C GLY A 76 -13.26 -3.16 5.06
N GLY A 77 -11.97 -3.47 5.24
CA GLY A 77 -11.20 -3.01 6.39
C GLY A 77 -10.93 -1.51 6.31
N VAL A 78 -11.01 -0.83 7.45
CA VAL A 78 -10.76 0.61 7.57
C VAL A 78 -9.70 0.87 8.63
N ALA A 79 -8.67 1.63 8.27
CA ALA A 79 -7.62 2.04 9.20
C ALA A 79 -7.50 3.56 9.28
N ARG A 80 -7.26 4.07 10.50
CA ARG A 80 -7.13 5.50 10.80
C ARG A 80 -6.06 5.71 11.85
N GLY A 81 -5.14 6.65 11.64
CA GLY A 81 -4.12 7.00 12.62
C GLY A 81 -2.70 6.70 12.15
N MET A 82 -1.90 6.10 13.03
CA MET A 82 -0.48 5.82 12.81
C MET A 82 -0.28 4.32 12.75
N LEU A 83 0.10 3.80 11.58
CA LEU A 83 0.29 2.39 11.31
C LEU A 83 1.78 2.16 11.03
N ALA A 84 2.39 1.21 11.72
CA ALA A 84 3.78 0.83 11.51
C ALA A 84 3.91 -0.69 11.43
N CYS A 85 4.68 -1.19 10.46
CA CYS A 85 5.01 -2.61 10.37
C CYS A 85 6.47 -2.86 9.96
N ASP A 86 7.09 -3.86 10.58
CA ASP A 86 8.44 -4.31 10.22
C ASP A 86 8.48 -5.10 8.90
N GLY A 87 7.33 -5.65 8.49
CA GLY A 87 7.19 -6.42 7.26
C GLY A 87 6.67 -5.59 6.08
N ASP A 88 6.13 -6.34 5.12
CA ASP A 88 5.39 -5.79 3.99
C ASP A 88 3.98 -5.34 4.42
N ALA A 89 3.43 -4.34 3.73
CA ALA A 89 2.05 -3.94 3.90
C ALA A 89 1.25 -4.23 2.62
N TYR A 90 0.15 -4.97 2.75
CA TYR A 90 -0.75 -5.29 1.67
C TYR A 90 -2.06 -4.52 1.86
N LEU A 91 -2.31 -3.56 0.99
CA LEU A 91 -3.46 -2.67 1.10
C LEU A 91 -4.49 -3.08 0.06
N PHE A 92 -5.68 -3.44 0.54
CA PHE A 92 -6.89 -3.70 -0.23
C PHE A 92 -8.10 -2.90 0.27
N GLY A 93 -8.06 -2.40 1.50
CA GLY A 93 -9.12 -1.60 2.11
C GLY A 93 -8.88 -0.09 2.04
N THR A 94 -9.49 0.60 3.00
CA THR A 94 -9.51 2.07 3.06
C THR A 94 -8.64 2.57 4.21
N ILE A 95 -7.78 3.55 3.95
CA ILE A 95 -7.11 4.32 5.00
C ILE A 95 -7.73 5.72 5.02
N GLU A 96 -8.35 6.09 6.14
CA GLU A 96 -8.98 7.39 6.30
C GLU A 96 -8.03 8.42 6.93
N ALA A 97 -8.30 9.71 6.73
CA ALA A 97 -7.62 10.77 7.45
C ALA A 97 -7.93 10.67 8.95
N ARG A 98 -7.01 11.08 9.80
CA ARG A 98 -7.10 11.06 11.27
C ARG A 98 -8.26 11.91 11.80
N THR A 99 -8.58 11.76 13.09
CA THR A 99 -9.67 12.49 13.76
C THR A 99 -9.51 14.00 13.75
N ASP A 100 -8.28 14.49 13.65
CA ASP A 100 -7.92 15.90 13.56
C ASP A 100 -7.93 16.46 12.12
N GLY A 101 -8.26 15.63 11.12
CA GLY A 101 -8.32 16.02 9.72
C GLY A 101 -6.99 15.91 8.96
N GLU A 102 -5.90 15.60 9.66
CA GLU A 102 -4.60 15.32 9.03
C GLU A 102 -4.60 13.93 8.36
N PRO A 103 -3.81 13.72 7.30
CA PRO A 103 -3.64 12.39 6.71
C PRO A 103 -3.15 11.36 7.74
N SER A 104 -3.57 10.11 7.59
CA SER A 104 -2.98 9.01 8.38
C SER A 104 -1.52 8.76 7.98
N GLU A 105 -0.76 8.08 8.83
CA GLU A 105 0.62 7.71 8.55
C GLU A 105 0.72 6.19 8.46
N LEU A 106 1.36 5.68 7.41
CA LEU A 106 1.72 4.28 7.27
C LEU A 106 3.23 4.18 7.04
N ASP A 107 3.95 3.56 7.97
CA ASP A 107 5.37 3.24 7.83
C ASP A 107 5.60 1.73 7.76
N ALA A 108 5.88 1.24 6.55
CA ALA A 108 6.28 -0.14 6.33
C ALA A 108 7.80 -0.21 6.14
N PHE A 109 8.47 -1.12 6.85
CA PHE A 109 9.88 -1.35 6.60
C PHE A 109 10.11 -2.11 5.27
N GLY A 110 9.21 -3.04 4.94
CA GLY A 110 9.22 -3.79 3.69
C GLY A 110 8.59 -3.05 2.51
N ALA A 111 7.98 -3.80 1.61
CA ALA A 111 7.26 -3.29 0.46
C ALA A 111 5.79 -2.97 0.80
N VAL A 112 5.24 -1.91 0.22
CA VAL A 112 3.80 -1.62 0.23
C VAL A 112 3.19 -2.01 -1.11
N PHE A 113 2.17 -2.86 -1.05
CA PHE A 113 1.36 -3.29 -2.19
C PHE A 113 0.04 -2.53 -2.19
N LEU A 114 -0.13 -1.61 -3.13
CA LEU A 114 -1.35 -0.80 -3.32
C LEU A 114 -2.22 -1.46 -4.39
N THR A 115 -3.29 -2.13 -3.99
CA THR A 115 -4.17 -2.86 -4.92
C THR A 115 -5.31 -2.01 -5.49
N GLU A 116 -6.07 -2.57 -6.44
CA GLU A 116 -7.12 -1.87 -7.20
C GLU A 116 -8.17 -1.18 -6.32
N THR A 117 -8.51 -1.75 -5.17
CA THR A 117 -9.58 -1.23 -4.30
C THR A 117 -9.10 -0.26 -3.23
N VAL A 118 -7.81 0.11 -3.23
CA VAL A 118 -7.23 0.97 -2.21
C VAL A 118 -7.72 2.39 -2.36
N ASN A 119 -8.23 2.95 -1.26
CA ASN A 119 -8.44 4.38 -1.09
C ASN A 119 -7.73 4.84 0.18
N ALA A 120 -6.61 5.53 0.04
CA ALA A 120 -5.77 5.91 1.17
C ALA A 120 -5.61 7.44 1.27
N LYS A 121 -6.18 8.04 2.32
CA LYS A 121 -5.88 9.42 2.75
C LYS A 121 -4.76 9.40 3.77
N ALA A 122 -3.56 9.09 3.29
CA ALA A 122 -2.42 8.83 4.15
C ALA A 122 -1.07 9.20 3.51
N ASN A 123 -0.13 9.59 4.35
CA ASN A 123 1.28 9.59 4.03
C ASN A 123 1.82 8.18 4.20
N ILE A 124 2.45 7.63 3.17
CA ILE A 124 2.95 6.26 3.14
C ILE A 124 4.46 6.28 2.94
N THR A 125 5.18 5.66 3.86
CA THR A 125 6.62 5.44 3.78
C THR A 125 6.90 3.94 3.67
N ALA A 126 7.72 3.54 2.71
CA ALA A 126 8.04 2.13 2.47
C ALA A 126 9.46 1.90 1.94
N GLY A 127 9.97 0.68 2.08
CA GLY A 127 11.20 0.22 1.42
C GLY A 127 11.05 0.10 -0.10
N ALA A 128 9.86 -0.30 -0.55
CA ALA A 128 9.49 -0.38 -1.97
C ALA A 128 7.97 -0.18 -2.13
N PHE A 129 7.53 0.19 -3.32
CA PHE A 129 6.12 0.29 -3.67
C PHE A 129 5.81 -0.58 -4.88
N LYS A 130 4.70 -1.30 -4.80
CA LYS A 130 4.10 -1.98 -5.94
C LYS A 130 2.65 -1.54 -6.05
N THR A 131 2.34 -0.86 -7.13
CA THR A 131 1.02 -0.27 -7.37
C THR A 131 0.33 -1.03 -8.49
N TYR A 132 -0.92 -1.41 -8.25
CA TYR A 132 -1.79 -2.03 -9.23
C TYR A 132 -2.81 -1.02 -9.74
N GLU A 133 -3.36 -1.28 -10.92
CA GLU A 133 -4.34 -0.40 -11.56
C GLU A 133 -5.56 -0.20 -10.64
N GLY A 134 -6.05 1.04 -10.53
CA GLY A 134 -7.22 1.40 -9.72
C GLY A 134 -6.93 1.96 -8.33
N SER A 135 -5.71 1.81 -7.79
CA SER A 135 -5.39 2.34 -6.46
C SER A 135 -5.43 3.87 -6.41
N GLN A 136 -6.01 4.43 -5.35
CA GLN A 136 -6.02 5.86 -5.10
C GLN A 136 -5.32 6.19 -3.77
N VAL A 137 -4.33 7.09 -3.83
CA VAL A 137 -3.64 7.62 -2.65
C VAL A 137 -3.69 9.14 -2.69
N ASP A 138 -4.24 9.73 -1.63
CA ASP A 138 -4.28 11.16 -1.35
C ASP A 138 -3.36 11.43 -0.15
N GLY A 139 -2.10 11.75 -0.45
CA GLY A 139 -1.06 11.98 0.55
C GLY A 139 0.33 11.84 -0.04
N ARG A 140 1.35 11.89 0.82
CA ARG A 140 2.75 11.80 0.40
C ARG A 140 3.21 10.35 0.34
N ILE A 141 3.84 9.95 -0.76
CA ILE A 141 4.51 8.65 -0.88
C ILE A 141 6.02 8.87 -0.78
N LYS A 142 6.69 8.13 0.10
CA LYS A 142 8.14 8.20 0.32
C LYS A 142 8.76 6.81 0.30
N THR A 143 9.74 6.61 -0.57
CA THR A 143 10.55 5.39 -0.57
C THR A 143 11.84 5.63 0.22
N VAL A 144 12.15 4.76 1.16
CA VAL A 144 13.36 4.83 2.00
C VAL A 144 14.19 3.58 1.83
N LYS A 145 15.48 3.72 1.50
CA LYS A 145 16.41 2.59 1.56
C LYS A 145 16.75 2.32 3.03
N ARG A 146 16.30 1.19 3.55
CA ARG A 146 16.65 0.73 4.89
C ARG A 146 17.74 -0.34 4.75
N ALA A 147 18.83 -0.14 5.51
CA ALA A 147 20.02 -0.97 5.48
C ALA A 147 19.86 -2.23 6.33
#